data_AF-F1YY78-F1
#
_entry.id   AF-F1YY78-F1
#
_cell.length_a   1.000
_cell.length_b   1.000
_cell.length_c   1.000
_cell.angle_alpha   90.00
_cell.angle_beta   90.00
_cell.angle_gamma   90.00
#
_symmetry.space_group_name_H-M   'P 1'
#
loop_
_entity.id
_entity.type
_entity.pdbx_description
1 polymer ?
#
loop_
_entity_poly.entity_id
_entity_poly.type
_entity_poly.pdbx_seq_one_letter_code
_entity_poly.pdbx_strand_id
1 'polypeptide(L)'
;MIMQLIAISSSILLAITRIMICNFSPNNMNLNNLHVWRNSKLRLLKISDEILFFSIFLFTVYILSRLFQNMDKNLILVSSIITSLIFFIIPLISNVLLIGNLVYPVNGIGIIKSDSISVYLLGIYSRMHLSELALGILTMLLSFLSKNIFVLYIGIIVGIVQIAQTYYSKSINQPLYYSSVAIWSVWLIIFQMV
;
A
#
# COMPACT_ATOMS: atom_id res chain seq x y z
N MET A 1 22.47 0.88 9.45
CA MET A 1 21.74 -0.05 10.34
C MET A 1 20.33 0.43 10.68
N ILE A 2 20.12 1.56 11.37
CA ILE A 2 18.76 2.00 11.77
C ILE A 2 17.82 2.20 10.56
N MET A 3 18.27 2.90 9.51
CA MET A 3 17.42 3.13 8.32
C MET A 3 17.10 1.85 7.55
N GLN A 4 18.01 0.86 7.55
CA GLN A 4 17.73 -0.45 6.96
C GLN A 4 16.67 -1.21 7.76
N LEU A 5 16.72 -1.16 9.10
CA LEU A 5 15.68 -1.75 9.94
C LEU A 5 14.32 -1.08 9.73
N ILE A 6 14.26 0.25 9.63
CA ILE A 6 13.02 1.00 9.32
C ILE A 6 12.48 0.58 7.95
N ALA A 7 13.36 0.43 6.97
CA ALA A 7 12.96 0.12 5.61
C ALA A 7 12.52 -1.35 5.43
N ILE A 8 13.15 -2.30 6.11
CA ILE A 8 12.72 -3.71 6.18
C ILE A 8 11.39 -3.83 6.95
N SER A 9 11.28 -3.19 8.11
CA SER A 9 10.04 -3.24 8.90
C SER A 9 8.87 -2.63 8.16
N SER A 10 9.04 -1.43 7.56
CA SER A 10 8.00 -0.80 6.76
C SER A 10 7.58 -1.64 5.56
N SER A 11 8.51 -2.28 4.86
CA SER A 11 8.19 -3.13 3.69
C SER A 11 7.40 -4.37 4.08
N ILE A 12 7.76 -5.00 5.21
CA ILE A 12 7.04 -6.16 5.76
C ILE A 12 5.64 -5.75 6.23
N LEU A 13 5.52 -4.67 7.01
CA LEU A 13 4.23 -4.19 7.51
C LEU A 13 3.31 -3.79 6.35
N LEU A 14 3.84 -3.11 5.34
CA LEU A 14 3.10 -2.73 4.15
C LEU A 14 2.68 -3.95 3.32
N ALA A 15 3.53 -4.96 3.19
CA ALA A 15 3.18 -6.21 2.52
C ALA A 15 2.05 -6.94 3.24
N ILE A 16 2.12 -7.03 4.58
CA ILE A 16 1.09 -7.65 5.41
C ILE A 16 -0.25 -6.93 5.23
N THR A 17 -0.29 -5.60 5.32
CA THR A 17 -1.54 -4.83 5.20
C THR A 17 -2.15 -4.96 3.81
N ARG A 18 -1.33 -4.88 2.76
CA ARG A 18 -1.76 -5.10 1.36
C ARG A 18 -2.39 -6.47 1.17
N ILE A 19 -1.76 -7.52 1.69
CA ILE A 19 -2.31 -8.90 1.63
C ILE A 19 -3.59 -9.02 2.47
N MET A 20 -3.63 -8.46 3.69
CA MET A 20 -4.81 -8.49 4.55
C MET A 20 -6.00 -7.80 3.89
N ILE A 21 -5.82 -6.59 3.35
CA ILE A 21 -6.87 -5.84 2.66
C ILE A 21 -7.34 -6.57 1.40
N CYS A 22 -6.41 -7.17 0.63
CA CYS A 22 -6.77 -8.02 -0.51
C CYS A 22 -7.62 -9.24 -0.08
N ASN A 23 -7.36 -9.83 1.09
CA ASN A 23 -8.12 -10.96 1.62
C ASN A 23 -9.49 -10.58 2.16
N PHE A 24 -9.68 -9.31 2.51
CA PHE A 24 -10.97 -8.75 2.87
C PHE A 24 -11.84 -8.45 1.65
N SER A 25 -11.27 -8.52 0.43
CA SER A 25 -12.03 -8.31 -0.79
C SER A 25 -13.23 -9.24 -0.84
N PRO A 26 -14.45 -8.71 -1.07
CA PRO A 26 -15.63 -9.53 -1.26
C PRO A 26 -15.59 -10.27 -2.60
N ASN A 27 -14.65 -11.20 -2.78
CA ASN A 27 -14.69 -12.12 -3.90
C ASN A 27 -15.93 -13.00 -3.72
N ASN A 28 -16.90 -12.86 -4.62
CA ASN A 28 -18.14 -13.66 -4.68
C ASN A 28 -19.06 -13.56 -3.46
N MET A 29 -19.06 -12.45 -2.71
CA MET A 29 -20.02 -12.30 -1.60
C MET A 29 -21.41 -11.92 -2.12
N ASN A 30 -22.43 -12.55 -1.52
CA ASN A 30 -23.78 -12.02 -1.56
C ASN A 30 -23.77 -10.65 -0.87
N LEU A 31 -23.74 -9.56 -1.66
CA LEU A 31 -23.75 -8.16 -1.22
C LEU A 31 -24.90 -7.84 -0.25
N ASN A 32 -25.88 -8.74 -0.15
CA ASN A 32 -27.04 -8.65 0.72
C ASN A 32 -26.70 -8.71 2.22
N ASN A 33 -25.55 -9.28 2.64
CA ASN A 33 -25.21 -9.49 4.07
C ASN A 33 -23.87 -8.85 4.52
N LEU A 34 -23.57 -7.62 4.08
CA LEU A 34 -22.33 -6.90 4.41
C LEU A 34 -22.11 -6.67 5.91
N HIS A 35 -23.17 -6.57 6.72
CA HIS A 35 -23.06 -6.42 8.18
C HIS A 35 -22.49 -7.67 8.85
N VAL A 36 -22.92 -8.86 8.42
CA VAL A 36 -22.41 -10.14 8.94
C VAL A 36 -20.95 -10.31 8.56
N TRP A 37 -20.60 -9.99 7.31
CA TRP A 37 -19.22 -9.96 6.87
C TRP A 37 -18.35 -9.05 7.73
N ARG A 38 -18.77 -7.77 7.91
CA ARG A 38 -18.04 -6.79 8.73
C ARG A 38 -17.80 -7.33 10.12
N ASN A 39 -18.85 -7.82 10.78
CA ASN A 39 -18.75 -8.33 12.14
C ASN A 39 -17.79 -9.54 12.23
N SER A 40 -17.78 -10.41 11.22
CA SER A 40 -16.84 -11.55 11.16
C SER A 40 -15.37 -11.15 10.98
N LYS A 41 -15.10 -9.98 10.37
CA LYS A 41 -13.74 -9.48 10.08
C LYS A 41 -13.31 -8.32 10.97
N LEU A 42 -14.17 -7.87 11.89
CA LEU A 42 -14.00 -6.64 12.67
C LEU A 42 -12.63 -6.57 13.37
N ARG A 43 -12.23 -7.62 14.09
CA ARG A 43 -10.92 -7.66 14.77
C ARG A 43 -9.74 -7.58 13.79
N LEU A 44 -9.84 -8.23 12.64
CA LEU A 44 -8.76 -8.24 11.64
C LEU A 44 -8.66 -6.91 10.89
N LEU A 45 -9.79 -6.26 10.62
CA LEU A 45 -9.84 -4.92 10.05
C LEU A 45 -9.22 -3.89 11.00
N LYS A 46 -9.50 -3.97 12.31
CA LYS A 46 -8.84 -3.17 13.35
C LYS A 46 -7.32 -3.30 13.33
N ILE A 47 -6.84 -4.54 13.33
CA ILE A 47 -5.39 -4.80 13.29
C ILE A 47 -4.78 -4.29 11.98
N SER A 48 -5.45 -4.51 10.85
CA SER A 48 -5.00 -4.02 9.55
C SER A 48 -4.90 -2.49 9.49
N ASP A 49 -5.81 -1.79 10.16
CA ASP A 49 -5.84 -0.32 10.25
C ASP A 49 -4.60 0.24 10.96
N GLU A 50 -4.31 -0.29 12.15
CA GLU A 50 -3.15 0.11 12.95
C GLU A 50 -1.84 -0.21 12.22
N ILE A 51 -1.70 -1.42 11.67
CA ILE A 51 -0.50 -1.81 10.92
C ILE A 51 -0.34 -0.92 9.69
N LEU A 52 -1.44 -0.55 9.02
CA LEU A 52 -1.39 0.35 7.87
C LEU A 52 -0.82 1.71 8.26
N PHE A 53 -1.30 2.32 9.35
CA PHE A 53 -0.75 3.59 9.85
C PHE A 53 0.76 3.51 10.09
N PHE A 54 1.22 2.52 10.86
CA PHE A 54 2.65 2.36 11.15
C PHE A 54 3.48 2.10 9.89
N SER A 55 2.94 1.32 8.95
CA SER A 55 3.62 1.03 7.67
C SER A 55 3.83 2.31 6.84
N ILE A 56 2.80 3.17 6.74
CA ILE A 56 2.87 4.45 6.02
C ILE A 56 3.93 5.34 6.67
N PHE A 57 3.86 5.50 7.99
CA PHE A 57 4.77 6.38 8.72
C PHE A 57 6.24 5.97 8.52
N LEU A 58 6.55 4.70 8.79
CA LEU A 58 7.92 4.18 8.67
C LEU A 58 8.42 4.22 7.21
N PHE A 59 7.57 3.87 6.24
CA PHE A 59 7.94 3.91 4.83
C PHE A 59 8.24 5.34 4.38
N THR A 60 7.44 6.32 4.80
CA THR A 60 7.64 7.73 4.49
C THR A 60 8.96 8.25 5.06
N VAL A 61 9.25 7.94 6.33
CA VAL A 61 10.53 8.29 6.97
C VAL A 61 11.71 7.72 6.19
N TYR A 62 11.62 6.46 5.76
CA TYR A 62 12.66 5.82 4.96
C TYR A 62 12.86 6.53 3.61
N ILE A 63 11.80 6.76 2.83
CA ILE A 63 11.91 7.38 1.51
C ILE A 63 12.47 8.81 1.63
N LEU A 64 11.99 9.60 2.59
CA LEU A 64 12.51 10.95 2.83
C LEU A 64 14.01 10.90 3.21
N SER A 65 14.41 10.00 4.10
CA SER A 65 15.83 9.82 4.44
C SER A 65 16.68 9.49 3.20
N ARG A 66 16.18 8.62 2.31
CA ARG A 66 16.88 8.26 1.08
C ARG A 66 16.97 9.42 0.09
N LEU A 67 15.94 10.26 0.02
CA LEU A 67 15.94 11.48 -0.77
C LEU A 67 16.96 12.48 -0.23
N PHE A 68 17.01 12.72 1.08
CA PHE A 68 17.98 13.63 1.69
C PHE A 68 19.43 13.24 1.38
N GLN A 69 19.74 11.94 1.35
CA GLN A 69 21.06 11.43 0.96
C GLN A 69 21.39 11.61 -0.53
N ASN A 70 20.38 11.85 -1.36
CA ASN A 70 20.50 11.94 -2.81
C ASN A 70 20.01 13.30 -3.35
N MET A 71 19.95 14.34 -2.51
CA MET A 71 19.46 15.67 -2.91
C MET A 71 20.31 16.31 -4.00
N ASP A 72 21.58 15.93 -4.10
CA ASP A 72 22.51 16.39 -5.13
C ASP A 72 22.21 15.79 -6.52
N LYS A 73 21.29 14.82 -6.60
CA LYS A 73 20.82 14.28 -7.88
C LYS A 73 19.88 15.24 -8.59
N ASN A 74 19.58 14.92 -9.84
CA ASN A 74 18.68 15.69 -10.70
C ASN A 74 17.37 16.06 -9.98
N LEU A 75 17.11 17.37 -9.86
CA LEU A 75 15.93 17.96 -9.23
C LEU A 75 14.62 17.33 -9.76
N ILE A 76 14.56 17.04 -11.06
CA ILE A 76 13.39 16.44 -11.72
C ILE A 76 13.12 15.04 -11.17
N LEU A 77 14.17 14.25 -10.92
CA LEU A 77 14.01 12.91 -10.36
C LEU A 77 13.51 12.98 -8.91
N VAL A 78 14.13 13.85 -8.10
CA VAL A 78 13.75 14.04 -6.69
C VAL A 78 12.30 14.52 -6.58
N SER A 79 11.90 15.51 -7.36
CA SER A 79 10.52 16.03 -7.35
C SER A 79 9.50 14.98 -7.83
N SER A 80 9.87 14.15 -8.80
CA SER A 80 9.03 13.03 -9.27
C SER A 80 8.84 11.97 -8.18
N ILE A 81 9.90 11.65 -7.42
CA ILE A 81 9.82 10.71 -6.29
C ILE A 81 8.91 11.29 -5.19
N ILE A 82 9.08 12.56 -4.83
CA ILE A 82 8.22 13.21 -3.83
C ILE A 82 6.76 13.20 -4.28
N THR A 83 6.50 13.54 -5.54
CA THR A 83 5.14 13.56 -6.10
C THR A 83 4.52 12.17 -6.05
N SER A 84 5.21 11.14 -6.55
CA SER A 84 4.72 9.76 -6.51
C SER A 84 4.52 9.24 -5.08
N LEU A 85 5.37 9.64 -4.13
CA LEU A 85 5.19 9.32 -2.71
C LEU A 85 3.91 9.96 -2.14
N ILE A 86 3.60 11.21 -2.49
CA ILE A 86 2.36 11.87 -2.07
C ILE A 86 1.14 11.13 -2.63
N PHE A 87 1.14 10.80 -3.92
CA PHE A 87 0.06 10.02 -4.56
C PHE A 87 -0.08 8.60 -3.98
N PHE A 88 0.99 8.04 -3.45
CA PHE A 88 0.96 6.76 -2.75
C PHE A 88 0.37 6.89 -1.34
N ILE A 89 0.79 7.89 -0.56
CA ILE A 89 0.44 8.01 0.86
C ILE A 89 -0.98 8.54 1.08
N ILE A 90 -1.42 9.56 0.34
CA ILE A 90 -2.73 10.20 0.57
C ILE A 90 -3.88 9.18 0.55
N PRO A 91 -3.99 8.29 -0.46
CA PRO A 91 -5.05 7.29 -0.48
C PRO A 91 -4.96 6.31 0.69
N LEU A 92 -3.75 5.95 1.13
CA LEU A 92 -3.55 5.04 2.26
C LEU A 92 -3.93 5.69 3.60
N ILE A 93 -3.59 6.96 3.83
CA ILE A 93 -4.07 7.71 5.01
C ILE A 93 -5.59 7.80 4.99
N SER A 94 -6.18 8.08 3.83
CA SER A 94 -7.64 8.10 3.70
C SER A 94 -8.26 6.73 3.98
N ASN A 95 -7.56 5.63 3.68
CA ASN A 95 -8.00 4.28 4.03
C ASN A 95 -7.94 4.02 5.53
N VAL A 96 -6.95 4.56 6.25
CA VAL A 96 -6.93 4.49 7.72
C VAL A 96 -8.20 5.12 8.29
N LEU A 97 -8.60 6.28 7.78
CA LEU A 97 -9.83 6.94 8.23
C LEU A 97 -11.11 6.14 7.89
N LEU A 98 -11.16 5.53 6.70
CA LEU A 98 -12.33 4.76 6.27
C LEU A 98 -12.46 3.42 7.01
N ILE A 99 -11.35 2.69 7.16
CA ILE A 99 -11.33 1.44 7.91
C ILE A 99 -11.64 1.76 9.37
N GLY A 100 -10.98 2.76 9.96
CA GLY A 100 -11.25 3.28 11.29
C GLY A 100 -12.74 3.54 11.52
N ASN A 101 -13.41 4.30 10.66
CA ASN A 101 -14.87 4.55 10.76
C ASN A 101 -15.73 3.27 10.64
N LEU A 102 -15.23 2.25 9.93
CA LEU A 102 -15.92 0.98 9.75
C LEU A 102 -15.78 0.05 10.96
N VAL A 103 -14.72 0.20 11.78
CA VAL A 103 -14.46 -0.66 12.97
C VAL A 103 -14.50 0.06 14.33
N TYR A 104 -14.32 1.37 14.36
CA TYR A 104 -14.35 2.25 15.54
C TYR A 104 -15.21 3.49 15.19
N PRO A 105 -16.52 3.45 15.45
CA PRO A 105 -17.33 4.64 15.25
C PRO A 105 -16.85 5.74 16.20
N VAL A 106 -16.23 6.78 15.65
CA VAL A 106 -15.84 7.97 16.42
C VAL A 106 -17.11 8.54 17.05
N ASN A 107 -17.09 8.72 18.37
CA ASN A 107 -18.24 9.15 19.16
C ASN A 107 -19.46 8.22 19.08
N GLY A 108 -19.28 6.93 18.76
CA GLY A 108 -20.38 5.97 18.66
C GLY A 108 -21.28 6.15 17.42
N ILE A 109 -20.90 7.04 16.49
CA ILE A 109 -21.62 7.28 15.24
C ILE A 109 -21.31 6.13 14.27
N GLY A 110 -22.07 5.06 14.40
CA GLY A 110 -21.91 3.82 13.63
C GLY A 110 -22.49 3.86 12.21
N ILE A 111 -21.93 3.02 11.35
CA ILE A 111 -22.50 2.72 10.03
C ILE A 111 -23.73 1.81 10.22
N ILE A 112 -24.92 2.40 10.21
CA ILE A 112 -26.18 1.70 10.52
C ILE A 112 -26.74 0.94 9.29
N LYS A 113 -26.39 1.32 8.05
CA LYS A 113 -27.03 0.79 6.82
C LYS A 113 -26.10 -0.09 5.98
N SER A 114 -26.64 -1.11 5.32
CA SER A 114 -25.89 -2.03 4.43
C SER A 114 -25.26 -1.27 3.25
N ASP A 115 -26.03 -0.36 2.66
CA ASP A 115 -25.61 0.41 1.48
C ASP A 115 -24.48 1.38 1.79
N SER A 116 -24.36 1.81 3.05
CA SER A 116 -23.19 2.56 3.48
C SER A 116 -21.93 1.70 3.55
N ILE A 117 -22.01 0.41 3.91
CA ILE A 117 -20.83 -0.46 3.96
C ILE A 117 -20.26 -0.70 2.56
N SER A 118 -21.12 -0.87 1.54
CA SER A 118 -20.65 -1.04 0.16
C SER A 118 -19.91 0.18 -0.36
N VAL A 119 -20.39 1.40 -0.04
CA VAL A 119 -19.70 2.66 -0.38
C VAL A 119 -18.33 2.76 0.29
N TYR A 120 -18.22 2.38 1.57
CA TYR A 120 -16.93 2.35 2.27
C TYR A 120 -15.97 1.33 1.65
N LEU A 121 -16.44 0.13 1.31
CA LEU A 121 -15.63 -0.89 0.65
C LEU A 121 -15.16 -0.44 -0.73
N LEU A 122 -16.05 0.13 -1.55
CA LEU A 122 -15.68 0.74 -2.83
C LEU A 122 -14.62 1.83 -2.62
N GLY A 123 -14.80 2.66 -1.60
CA GLY A 123 -13.85 3.69 -1.20
C GLY A 123 -12.48 3.12 -0.82
N ILE A 124 -12.43 2.04 -0.05
CA ILE A 124 -11.18 1.40 0.37
C ILE A 124 -10.44 0.83 -0.85
N TYR A 125 -11.12 0.05 -1.69
CA TYR A 125 -10.49 -0.62 -2.83
C TYR A 125 -10.10 0.35 -3.95
N SER A 126 -10.89 1.40 -4.22
CA SER A 126 -10.50 2.44 -5.19
C SER A 126 -9.24 3.20 -4.76
N ARG A 127 -9.10 3.48 -3.46
CA ARG A 127 -7.89 4.12 -2.90
C ARG A 127 -6.69 3.19 -2.86
N MET A 128 -6.90 1.91 -2.54
CA MET A 128 -5.85 0.89 -2.68
C MET A 128 -5.39 0.77 -4.13
N HIS A 129 -6.31 0.78 -5.09
CA HIS A 129 -5.94 0.76 -6.51
C HIS A 129 -5.05 1.95 -6.89
N LEU A 130 -5.42 3.17 -6.48
CA LEU A 130 -4.62 4.37 -6.72
C LEU A 130 -3.25 4.30 -6.04
N SER A 131 -3.18 3.87 -4.78
CA SER A 131 -1.90 3.74 -4.08
C SER A 131 -1.01 2.70 -4.73
N GLU A 132 -1.53 1.56 -5.17
CA GLU A 132 -0.75 0.53 -5.86
C GLU A 132 -0.15 1.02 -7.19
N LEU A 133 -0.92 1.80 -7.98
CA LEU A 133 -0.41 2.44 -9.20
C LEU A 133 0.73 3.41 -8.86
N ALA A 134 0.52 4.28 -7.87
CA ALA A 134 1.52 5.23 -7.42
C ALA A 134 2.77 4.54 -6.85
N LEU A 135 2.61 3.42 -6.14
CA LEU A 135 3.71 2.61 -5.60
C LEU A 135 4.54 2.01 -6.73
N GLY A 136 3.91 1.53 -7.81
CA GLY A 136 4.60 1.04 -8.99
C GLY A 136 5.48 2.12 -9.63
N ILE A 137 4.93 3.32 -9.84
CA ILE A 137 5.69 4.48 -10.35
C ILE A 137 6.82 4.85 -9.39
N LEU A 138 6.53 4.96 -8.10
CA LEU A 138 7.51 5.27 -7.06
C LEU A 138 8.67 4.26 -7.07
N THR A 139 8.37 2.97 -7.22
CA THR A 139 9.36 1.89 -7.29
C THR A 139 10.30 2.06 -8.48
N MET A 140 9.77 2.39 -9.65
CA MET A 140 10.59 2.69 -10.84
C MET A 140 11.50 3.90 -10.59
N LEU A 141 10.95 4.98 -10.03
CA LEU A 141 11.72 6.20 -9.78
C LEU A 141 12.81 6.00 -8.73
N LEU A 142 12.53 5.22 -7.68
CA LEU A 142 13.52 4.85 -6.67
C LEU A 142 14.65 4.01 -7.25
N SER A 143 14.38 3.19 -8.27
CA SER A 143 15.42 2.35 -8.89
C SER A 143 16.53 3.18 -9.54
N PHE A 144 16.21 4.36 -10.08
CA PHE A 144 17.18 5.34 -10.60
C PHE A 144 18.06 5.96 -9.51
N LEU A 145 17.73 5.77 -8.23
CA LEU A 145 18.64 6.13 -7.15
C LEU A 145 19.78 5.12 -6.95
N SER A 146 19.66 3.90 -7.47
CA SER A 146 20.72 2.90 -7.34
C SER A 146 21.86 3.14 -8.34
N LYS A 147 23.09 2.90 -7.91
CA LYS A 147 24.26 2.84 -8.80
C LYS A 147 24.42 1.47 -9.46
N ASN A 148 23.73 0.45 -8.97
CA ASN A 148 23.81 -0.91 -9.50
C ASN A 148 22.76 -1.09 -10.62
N ILE A 149 23.25 -1.37 -11.82
CA ILE A 149 22.43 -1.51 -13.03
C ILE A 149 21.37 -2.61 -12.90
N PHE A 150 21.69 -3.70 -12.20
CA PHE A 150 20.74 -4.81 -12.01
C PHE A 150 19.60 -4.38 -11.09
N VAL A 151 19.90 -3.70 -10.00
CA VAL A 151 18.88 -3.18 -9.07
C VAL A 151 17.97 -2.17 -9.76
N LEU A 152 18.55 -1.33 -10.64
CA LEU A 152 17.80 -0.37 -11.45
C LEU A 152 16.79 -1.08 -12.37
N TYR A 153 17.26 -2.02 -13.22
CA TYR A 153 16.39 -2.70 -14.18
C TYR A 153 15.35 -3.59 -13.51
N ILE A 154 15.73 -4.33 -12.47
CA ILE A 154 14.77 -5.13 -11.69
C ILE A 154 13.73 -4.21 -11.06
N GLY A 155 14.11 -3.03 -10.54
CA GLY A 155 13.17 -2.08 -9.96
C GLY A 155 12.15 -1.55 -10.96
N ILE A 156 12.58 -1.30 -12.20
CA ILE A 156 11.67 -0.92 -13.28
C ILE A 156 10.66 -2.05 -13.54
N ILE A 157 11.15 -3.30 -13.69
CA ILE A 157 10.30 -4.47 -13.93
C ILE A 157 9.31 -4.67 -12.78
N VAL A 158 9.77 -4.61 -11.53
CA VAL A 158 8.94 -4.72 -10.32
C VAL A 158 7.84 -3.66 -10.34
N GLY A 159 8.18 -2.40 -10.66
CA GLY A 159 7.21 -1.33 -10.79
C GLY A 159 6.15 -1.61 -11.87
N ILE A 160 6.54 -2.17 -13.01
CA ILE A 160 5.61 -2.54 -14.10
C ILE A 160 4.67 -3.65 -13.62
N VAL A 161 5.22 -4.69 -12.98
CA VAL A 161 4.44 -5.79 -12.40
C VAL A 161 3.45 -5.24 -11.37
N GLN A 162 3.86 -4.28 -10.55
CA GLN A 162 2.98 -3.66 -9.55
C GLN A 162 1.78 -2.95 -10.20
N ILE A 163 2.02 -2.20 -11.28
CA ILE A 163 0.98 -1.52 -12.07
C ILE A 163 0.04 -2.53 -12.74
N ALA A 164 0.60 -3.55 -13.38
CA ALA A 164 -0.14 -4.57 -14.12
C ALA A 164 -1.03 -5.44 -13.21
N GLN A 165 -0.57 -5.71 -11.99
CA GLN A 165 -1.28 -6.53 -11.00
C GLN A 165 -2.13 -5.72 -10.02
N THR A 166 -2.42 -4.45 -10.32
CA THR A 166 -3.40 -3.67 -9.56
C THR A 166 -4.81 -4.23 -9.72
N TYR A 167 -5.75 -3.73 -8.91
CA TYR A 167 -7.16 -4.16 -8.80
C TYR A 167 -8.00 -4.00 -10.10
N TYR A 168 -7.58 -4.54 -11.25
CA TYR A 168 -8.29 -4.47 -12.52
C TYR A 168 -9.34 -5.59 -12.67
N SER A 169 -10.61 -5.16 -12.65
CA SER A 169 -11.84 -5.82 -13.13
C SER A 169 -12.30 -7.12 -12.45
N LYS A 170 -13.59 -7.11 -12.05
CA LYS A 170 -14.45 -8.19 -11.53
C LYS A 170 -13.97 -8.94 -10.27
N SER A 171 -12.75 -9.44 -10.22
CA SER A 171 -12.17 -10.14 -9.06
C SER A 171 -10.65 -10.06 -9.10
N ILE A 172 -10.03 -9.72 -7.97
CA ILE A 172 -8.57 -9.68 -7.86
C ILE A 172 -8.02 -11.09 -8.06
N ASN A 173 -7.06 -11.27 -8.96
CA ASN A 173 -6.28 -12.50 -9.03
C ASN A 173 -5.30 -12.52 -7.85
N GLN A 174 -5.79 -13.03 -6.72
CA GLN A 174 -5.08 -13.05 -5.44
C GLN A 174 -3.66 -13.64 -5.52
N PRO A 175 -3.44 -14.83 -6.15
CA PRO A 175 -2.09 -15.36 -6.33
C PRO A 175 -1.13 -14.40 -7.03
N LEU A 176 -1.55 -13.76 -8.12
CA LEU A 176 -0.70 -12.82 -8.85
C LEU A 176 -0.45 -11.55 -8.03
N TYR A 177 -1.45 -11.05 -7.32
CA TYR A 177 -1.28 -9.91 -6.42
C TYR A 177 -0.29 -10.22 -5.28
N TYR A 178 -0.38 -11.38 -4.64
CA TYR A 178 0.60 -11.77 -3.61
C TYR A 178 2.01 -11.87 -4.18
N SER A 179 2.16 -12.40 -5.40
CA SER A 179 3.45 -12.49 -6.05
C SER A 179 4.04 -11.10 -6.32
N SER A 180 3.23 -10.12 -6.74
CA SER A 180 3.71 -8.75 -6.97
C SER A 180 4.14 -8.08 -5.66
N VAL A 181 3.36 -8.24 -4.59
CA VAL A 181 3.72 -7.76 -3.25
C VAL A 181 5.05 -8.36 -2.77
N ALA A 182 5.21 -9.68 -2.90
CA ALA A 182 6.42 -10.38 -2.46
C ALA A 182 7.66 -9.95 -3.27
N ILE A 183 7.55 -9.89 -4.59
CA ILE A 183 8.62 -9.44 -5.49
C ILE A 183 9.02 -7.99 -5.15
N TRP A 184 8.05 -7.11 -4.89
CA TRP A 184 8.30 -5.74 -4.47
C TRP A 184 9.05 -5.68 -3.13
N SER A 185 8.63 -6.44 -2.13
CA SER A 185 9.31 -6.48 -0.82
C SER A 185 10.75 -6.97 -0.95
N VAL A 186 10.98 -8.04 -1.73
CA VAL A 186 12.35 -8.57 -1.98
C VAL A 186 13.21 -7.53 -2.68
N TRP A 187 12.69 -6.88 -3.73
CA TRP A 187 13.43 -5.84 -4.43
C TRP A 187 13.80 -4.68 -3.50
N LEU A 188 12.87 -4.22 -2.65
CA LEU A 188 13.14 -3.12 -1.73
C LEU A 188 14.24 -3.48 -0.72
N ILE A 189 14.28 -4.73 -0.24
CA ILE A 189 15.35 -5.23 0.65
C ILE A 189 16.70 -5.19 -0.08
N ILE A 190 16.76 -5.71 -1.32
CA ILE A 190 17.99 -5.69 -2.12
C ILE A 190 18.43 -4.25 -2.40
N PHE A 191 17.49 -3.36 -2.75
CA PHE A 191 17.76 -1.94 -3.02
C PHE A 191 18.39 -1.21 -1.83
N GLN A 192 18.13 -1.63 -0.59
CA GLN A 192 18.73 -1.05 0.62
C GLN A 192 20.14 -1.55 0.93
N MET A 193 20.54 -2.67 0.32
CA MET A 193 21.86 -3.27 0.52
C MET A 193 22.92 -2.68 -0.42
N VAL A 194 22.51 -1.81 -1.35
CA VAL A 194 23.33 -1.27 -2.44
C VAL A 194 23.34 0.25 -2.43
#